data_AF-S9SSD4-F1
#
_entry.id   AF-S9SSD4-F1
#
_cell.length_a   1.000
_cell.length_b   1.000
_cell.length_c   1.000
_cell.angle_alpha   90.00
_cell.angle_beta   90.00
_cell.angle_gamma   90.00
#
_symmetry.space_group_name_H-M   'P 1'
#
loop_
_entity.id
_entity.type
_entity.pdbx_description
1 polymer ?
#
loop_
_entity_poly.entity_id
_entity_poly.type
_entity_poly.pdbx_seq_one_letter_code
_entity_poly.pdbx_strand_id
1 'polypeptide(L)'
;MLKRFVWKKNDIHSIQLKEDLYIIAQLLDNPYVAFFNITSESNHFNEKPLDLNTFKPFGVCMVLKGFFKQCSVGKVKNVQPNLNIPIPEIFISSDRGQWGNRSEFSDDELIYNLVRIDPAVGDKGLMGNEIIQYNIDRKDPNILNSYEIVGYNTGYEFVRRLILSIENGRWIDPLKEQRLLGLDNYPLQTVEEMWQAGVPKYGVEDKDETRQKENGVTKINYLIEMYNDPFYPEFLVDKVKKCILCVVQFIEKRNHDVNKIQSKLDEMTIAINDLADEFEQNSSEIETVARESIAATVESVLQYYKINIDVEDALRERDW
;
A
#
# COMPACT_ATOMS: atom_id res chain seq x y z
N MET A 1 12.32 -14.60 2.07
CA MET A 1 11.53 -13.73 2.98
C MET A 1 11.81 -14.05 4.46
N LEU A 2 12.00 -13.05 5.34
CA LEU A 2 12.27 -13.24 6.78
C LEU A 2 11.10 -13.98 7.48
N LYS A 3 11.36 -15.17 8.04
CA LYS A 3 10.34 -16.01 8.71
C LYS A 3 9.68 -15.33 9.92
N ARG A 4 10.35 -14.38 10.58
CA ARG A 4 9.80 -13.57 11.68
C ARG A 4 10.51 -12.21 11.75
N PHE A 5 9.77 -11.12 11.50
CA PHE A 5 10.26 -9.75 11.69
C PHE A 5 9.66 -9.16 12.97
N VAL A 6 10.54 -8.63 13.83
CA VAL A 6 10.16 -7.93 15.06
C VAL A 6 10.75 -6.53 14.96
N TRP A 7 9.90 -5.52 15.13
CA TRP A 7 10.35 -4.14 15.18
C TRP A 7 11.06 -3.92 16.51
N LYS A 8 12.37 -3.68 16.47
CA LYS A 8 13.17 -3.40 17.66
C LYS A 8 13.98 -2.15 17.40
N LYS A 9 13.80 -1.15 18.26
CA LYS A 9 14.51 0.12 18.21
C LYS A 9 16.02 -0.11 18.13
N ASN A 10 16.67 0.66 17.26
CA ASN A 10 18.09 0.63 16.94
C ASN A 10 18.59 -0.61 16.18
N ASP A 11 17.71 -1.54 15.81
CA ASP A 11 18.12 -2.57 14.85
C ASP A 11 18.39 -1.93 13.48
N ILE A 12 19.48 -2.36 12.85
CA ILE A 12 19.90 -1.88 11.54
C ILE A 12 19.64 -2.98 10.51
N HIS A 13 19.05 -2.60 9.39
CA HIS A 13 18.60 -3.47 8.34
C HIS A 13 19.17 -3.04 7.00
N SER A 14 19.51 -4.03 6.18
CA SER A 14 19.78 -3.84 4.76
C SER A 14 18.45 -3.92 4.03
N ILE A 15 18.14 -2.89 3.27
CA ILE A 15 16.94 -2.76 2.46
C ILE A 15 17.36 -2.88 1.00
N GLN A 16 16.82 -3.86 0.30
CA GLN A 16 17.01 -3.96 -1.15
C GLN A 16 16.13 -2.91 -1.83
N LEU A 17 16.64 -2.25 -2.86
CA LEU A 17 15.90 -1.31 -3.70
C LEU A 17 15.91 -1.73 -5.17
N LYS A 18 17.07 -2.21 -5.66
CA LYS A 18 17.25 -2.85 -6.98
C LYS A 18 18.07 -4.14 -6.82
N GLU A 19 18.32 -4.86 -7.91
CA GLU A 19 19.17 -6.06 -7.93
C GLU A 19 20.56 -5.80 -7.32
N ASP A 20 21.14 -4.66 -7.63
CA ASP A 20 22.49 -4.20 -7.24
C ASP A 20 22.47 -2.91 -6.41
N LEU A 21 21.33 -2.59 -5.76
CA LEU A 21 21.22 -1.41 -4.93
C LEU A 21 20.55 -1.73 -3.60
N TYR A 22 21.34 -1.62 -2.54
CA TYR A 22 20.90 -1.77 -1.16
C TYR A 22 21.20 -0.51 -0.37
N ILE A 23 20.40 -0.25 0.67
CA ILE A 23 20.66 0.82 1.63
C ILE A 23 20.56 0.37 3.08
N ILE A 24 21.21 1.13 3.95
CA ILE A 24 21.05 1.00 5.40
C ILE A 24 19.82 1.76 5.89
N ALA A 25 19.02 1.07 6.69
CA ALA A 25 17.92 1.62 7.46
C ALA A 25 18.07 1.28 8.94
N GLN A 26 17.90 2.26 9.83
CA GLN A 26 17.85 2.07 11.28
C GLN A 26 16.40 2.21 11.76
N LEU A 27 15.91 1.20 12.46
CA LEU A 27 14.61 1.26 13.12
C LEU A 27 14.66 2.22 14.32
N LEU A 28 13.71 3.13 14.41
CA LEU A 28 13.47 3.96 15.58
C LEU A 28 12.27 3.41 16.38
N ASP A 29 11.61 4.24 17.19
CA ASP A 29 10.32 3.89 17.76
C ASP A 29 9.33 3.59 16.62
N ASN A 30 8.55 2.51 16.73
CA ASN A 30 7.59 2.12 15.71
C ASN A 30 6.57 3.24 15.50
N PRO A 31 6.29 3.71 14.26
CA PRO A 31 6.65 3.14 12.95
C PRO A 31 7.77 3.87 12.21
N TYR A 32 8.64 4.58 12.92
CA TYR A 32 9.66 5.46 12.35
C TYR A 32 10.95 4.72 11.96
N VAL A 33 11.44 5.03 10.78
CA VAL A 33 12.70 4.50 10.26
C VAL A 33 13.57 5.65 9.78
N ALA A 34 14.85 5.60 10.14
CA ALA A 34 15.88 6.48 9.60
C ALA A 34 16.63 5.79 8.47
N PHE A 35 16.73 6.46 7.32
CA PHE A 35 17.50 6.00 6.17
C PHE A 35 18.79 6.77 6.08
N PHE A 36 19.86 6.12 5.65
CA PHE A 36 21.17 6.74 5.46
C PHE A 36 21.57 6.62 4.00
N ASN A 37 22.23 7.65 3.46
CA ASN A 37 22.80 7.60 2.12
C ASN A 37 24.11 6.79 2.13
N ILE A 38 23.98 5.53 2.53
CA ILE A 38 25.04 4.53 2.61
C ILE A 38 24.51 3.35 1.81
N THR A 39 25.08 3.15 0.63
CA THR A 39 24.63 2.15 -0.34
C THR A 39 25.64 1.02 -0.48
N SER A 40 25.19 -0.10 -1.02
CA SER A 40 26.03 -1.26 -1.36
C SER A 40 25.44 -1.96 -2.58
N GLU A 41 26.29 -2.60 -3.38
CA GLU A 41 25.89 -3.46 -4.50
C GLU A 41 25.36 -4.82 -4.03
N SER A 42 25.51 -5.14 -2.74
CA SER A 42 25.02 -6.36 -2.13
C SER A 42 24.30 -6.10 -0.82
N ASN A 43 23.66 -7.13 -0.26
CA ASN A 43 23.03 -7.01 1.06
C ASN A 43 24.02 -6.90 2.23
N HIS A 44 25.34 -6.91 1.96
CA HIS A 44 26.40 -6.82 2.95
C HIS A 44 26.93 -5.39 3.08
N PHE A 45 27.07 -4.93 4.32
CA PHE A 45 27.62 -3.62 4.71
C PHE A 45 28.70 -3.73 5.79
N ASN A 46 29.05 -4.96 6.18
CA ASN A 46 29.78 -5.29 7.41
C ASN A 46 31.27 -5.58 7.18
N GLU A 47 31.82 -5.22 6.02
CA GLU A 47 33.25 -5.40 5.71
C GLU A 47 34.16 -4.52 6.58
N LYS A 48 33.65 -3.36 7.02
CA LYS A 48 34.33 -2.45 7.96
C LYS A 48 33.34 -2.02 9.06
N PRO A 49 33.80 -1.81 10.30
CA PRO A 49 32.96 -1.21 11.34
C PRO A 49 32.41 0.13 10.86
N LEU A 50 31.09 0.30 10.96
CA LEU A 50 30.39 1.51 10.56
C LEU A 50 29.73 2.14 11.79
N ASP A 51 29.93 3.44 12.00
CA ASP A 51 29.27 4.17 13.09
C ASP A 51 28.30 5.21 12.54
N LEU A 52 27.00 4.92 12.65
CA LEU A 52 25.93 5.80 12.18
C LEU A 52 25.85 7.12 12.95
N ASN A 53 26.49 7.24 14.13
CA ASN A 53 26.57 8.52 14.84
C ASN A 53 27.35 9.59 14.06
N THR A 54 28.21 9.16 13.13
CA THR A 54 28.99 10.07 12.26
C THR A 54 28.23 10.52 11.02
N PHE A 55 27.03 9.99 10.78
CA PHE A 55 26.20 10.30 9.62
C PHE A 55 24.89 10.95 10.04
N LYS A 56 24.50 12.00 9.32
CA LYS A 56 23.15 12.53 9.41
C LYS A 56 22.21 11.56 8.66
N PRO A 57 21.06 11.18 9.24
CA PRO A 57 20.03 10.48 8.49
C PRO A 57 19.67 11.27 7.23
N PHE A 58 19.60 10.54 6.14
CA PHE A 58 19.16 11.06 4.86
C PHE A 58 17.69 11.47 4.92
N GLY A 59 16.86 10.67 5.59
CA GLY A 59 15.46 10.97 5.89
C GLY A 59 14.94 10.12 7.04
N VAL A 60 13.88 10.62 7.69
CA VAL A 60 13.13 9.89 8.73
C VAL A 60 11.65 9.94 8.38
N CYS A 61 11.00 8.79 8.27
CA CYS A 61 9.58 8.72 7.93
C CYS A 61 8.90 7.50 8.56
N MET A 62 7.56 7.51 8.56
CA MET A 62 6.76 6.36 8.97
C MET A 62 6.71 5.31 7.87
N VAL A 63 6.98 4.04 8.20
CA VAL A 63 6.93 2.92 7.27
C VAL A 63 6.07 1.81 7.85
N LEU A 64 5.15 1.24 7.06
CA LEU A 64 4.33 0.14 7.55
C LEU A 64 5.22 -1.07 7.85
N LYS A 65 5.08 -1.62 9.07
CA LYS A 65 5.79 -2.84 9.51
C LYS A 65 5.72 -3.99 8.50
N GLY A 66 4.52 -4.22 7.94
CA GLY A 66 4.29 -5.26 6.94
C GLY A 66 5.14 -5.06 5.68
N PHE A 67 5.26 -3.82 5.21
CA PHE A 67 6.05 -3.49 4.04
C PHE A 67 7.56 -3.51 4.33
N PHE A 68 7.99 -2.93 5.46
CA PHE A 68 9.39 -2.95 5.86
C PHE A 68 9.95 -4.38 5.94
N LYS A 69 9.15 -5.33 6.43
CA LYS A 69 9.49 -6.76 6.43
C LYS A 69 9.79 -7.31 5.04
N GLN A 70 9.11 -6.83 4.01
CA GLN A 70 9.25 -7.33 2.64
C GLN A 70 10.54 -6.82 1.99
N CYS A 71 10.87 -5.54 2.16
CA CYS A 71 12.07 -4.96 1.58
C CYS A 71 13.35 -5.18 2.41
N SER A 72 13.23 -5.58 3.68
CA SER A 72 14.40 -5.96 4.48
C SER A 72 14.93 -7.35 4.11
N VAL A 73 16.17 -7.38 3.64
CA VAL A 73 16.89 -8.61 3.28
C VAL A 73 17.73 -9.17 4.43
N GLY A 74 17.84 -8.47 5.55
CA GLY A 74 18.53 -8.96 6.74
C GLY A 74 18.94 -7.86 7.70
N LYS A 75 19.27 -8.26 8.94
CA LYS A 75 19.92 -7.37 9.90
C LYS A 75 21.39 -7.19 9.53
N VAL A 76 21.88 -5.97 9.59
CA VAL A 76 23.29 -5.66 9.42
C VAL A 76 23.98 -5.72 10.78
N LYS A 77 25.09 -6.45 10.85
CA LYS A 77 25.95 -6.54 12.03
C LYS A 77 27.13 -5.60 11.89
N ASN A 78 27.84 -5.32 12.99
CA ASN A 78 29.02 -4.45 13.03
C ASN A 78 28.74 -2.99 12.64
N VAL A 79 27.49 -2.55 12.80
CA VAL A 79 27.08 -1.17 12.63
C VAL A 79 26.62 -0.64 13.98
N GLN A 80 27.22 0.44 14.44
CA GLN A 80 26.80 1.14 15.64
C GLN A 80 25.62 2.06 15.30
N PRO A 81 24.47 1.92 15.98
CA PRO A 81 23.29 2.75 15.72
C PRO A 81 23.53 4.20 16.17
N ASN A 82 22.87 5.13 15.50
CA ASN A 82 22.81 6.52 15.93
C ASN A 82 21.69 6.68 16.97
N LEU A 83 22.05 6.99 18.21
CA LEU A 83 21.08 7.08 19.32
C LEU A 83 20.40 8.45 19.44
N ASN A 84 20.84 9.43 18.65
CA ASN A 84 20.42 10.83 18.75
C ASN A 84 19.62 11.28 17.53
N ILE A 85 18.91 10.37 16.87
CA ILE A 85 18.04 10.71 15.74
C ILE A 85 16.71 11.25 16.27
N PRO A 86 16.35 12.52 15.98
CA PRO A 86 15.05 13.03 16.34
C PRO A 86 13.95 12.37 15.49
N ILE A 87 12.85 12.02 16.13
CA ILE A 87 11.63 11.60 15.45
C ILE A 87 10.85 12.87 15.08
N PRO A 88 10.36 13.01 13.83
CA PRO A 88 9.53 14.16 13.47
C PRO A 88 8.25 14.17 14.32
N GLU A 89 7.91 15.35 14.85
CA GLU A 89 6.68 15.54 15.63
C GLU A 89 5.63 16.38 14.89
N ILE A 90 6.01 17.04 13.79
CA ILE A 90 5.13 17.92 13.02
C ILE A 90 4.99 17.36 11.61
N PHE A 91 3.75 17.20 11.17
CA PHE A 91 3.39 16.60 9.89
C PHE A 91 2.35 17.41 9.15
N ILE A 92 2.33 17.27 7.84
CA ILE A 92 1.28 17.80 6.96
C ILE A 92 0.14 16.78 6.90
N SER A 93 -1.07 17.17 7.28
CA SER A 93 -2.28 16.34 7.18
C SER A 93 -3.34 17.04 6.35
N SER A 94 -4.13 16.30 5.57
CA SER A 94 -5.37 16.82 5.01
C SER A 94 -6.34 17.19 6.12
N ASP A 95 -7.21 18.17 5.87
CA ASP A 95 -8.24 18.56 6.82
C ASP A 95 -9.28 17.47 7.03
N ARG A 96 -9.67 17.28 8.28
CA ARG A 96 -10.64 16.26 8.69
C ARG A 96 -12.06 16.58 8.25
N GLY A 97 -12.41 17.87 8.16
CA GLY A 97 -13.75 18.32 7.78
C GLY A 97 -14.07 18.03 6.31
N GLN A 98 -13.04 17.88 5.48
CA GLN A 98 -13.18 17.58 4.05
C GLN A 98 -12.98 16.11 3.71
N TRP A 99 -12.62 15.26 4.68
CA TRP A 99 -12.22 13.88 4.37
C TRP A 99 -13.37 13.03 3.82
N GLY A 100 -14.56 13.12 4.42
CA GLY A 100 -15.74 12.35 3.99
C GLY A 100 -16.28 12.75 2.62
N ASN A 101 -16.04 14.00 2.23
CA ASN A 101 -16.55 14.60 1.00
C ASN A 101 -15.40 15.02 0.09
N ARG A 102 -14.24 14.36 0.17
CA ARG A 102 -13.02 14.86 -0.48
C ARG A 102 -13.17 15.03 -2.00
N SER A 103 -13.99 14.18 -2.63
CA SER A 103 -14.33 14.22 -4.05
C SER A 103 -15.16 15.44 -4.46
N GLU A 104 -15.83 16.10 -3.52
CA GLU A 104 -16.62 17.32 -3.77
C GLU A 104 -15.73 18.57 -3.90
N PHE A 105 -14.44 18.47 -3.53
CA PHE A 105 -13.49 19.57 -3.58
C PHE A 105 -12.51 19.38 -4.75
N SER A 106 -12.31 20.45 -5.50
CA SER A 106 -11.17 20.55 -6.39
C SER A 106 -9.85 20.56 -5.61
N ASP A 107 -8.74 20.27 -6.29
CA ASP A 107 -7.43 20.22 -5.64
C ASP A 107 -7.05 21.54 -4.94
N ASP A 108 -7.46 22.70 -5.45
CA ASP A 108 -7.17 23.99 -4.82
C ASP A 108 -8.11 24.31 -3.62
N GLU A 109 -9.24 23.59 -3.48
CA GLU A 109 -10.18 23.73 -2.35
C GLU A 109 -9.85 22.83 -1.17
N LEU A 110 -9.00 21.81 -1.37
CA LEU A 110 -8.57 20.90 -0.33
C LEU A 110 -7.58 21.58 0.65
N ILE A 111 -7.96 21.61 1.91
CA ILE A 111 -7.27 22.20 3.05
C ILE A 111 -6.28 21.19 3.63
N TYR A 112 -5.09 21.69 3.95
CA TYR A 112 -4.06 20.93 4.66
C TYR A 112 -3.59 21.71 5.88
N ASN A 113 -3.25 21.00 6.94
CA ASN A 113 -2.86 21.54 8.23
C ASN A 113 -1.48 21.01 8.62
N LEU A 114 -0.75 21.78 9.43
CA LEU A 114 0.33 21.22 10.23
C LEU A 114 -0.25 20.66 11.51
N VAL A 115 0.03 19.39 11.77
CA VAL A 115 -0.43 18.68 12.95
C VAL A 115 0.75 18.19 13.77
N ARG A 116 0.59 18.15 15.10
CA ARG A 116 1.55 17.53 16.01
C ARG A 116 1.16 16.08 16.28
N ILE A 117 2.12 15.19 16.12
CA ILE A 117 2.04 13.77 16.45
C ILE A 117 3.09 13.48 17.52
N ASP A 118 2.62 13.09 18.71
CA ASP A 118 3.50 12.60 19.78
C ASP A 118 4.04 11.21 19.39
N PRO A 119 5.36 11.02 19.24
CA PRO A 119 5.93 9.71 18.90
C PRO A 119 5.56 8.58 19.86
N ALA A 120 5.28 8.88 21.13
CA ALA A 120 4.89 7.89 22.13
C ALA A 120 3.44 7.43 21.94
N VAL A 121 2.58 8.31 21.43
CA VAL A 121 1.17 8.00 21.19
C VAL A 121 0.91 7.54 19.75
N GLY A 122 1.76 7.95 18.82
CA GLY A 122 1.65 7.69 17.40
C GLY A 122 0.59 8.55 16.72
N ASP A 123 0.45 8.36 15.41
CA ASP A 123 -0.58 9.03 14.61
C ASP A 123 -1.97 8.59 15.08
N LYS A 124 -2.74 9.51 15.66
CA LYS A 124 -4.14 9.27 16.08
C LYS A 124 -5.13 9.40 14.92
N GLY A 125 -4.62 9.55 13.70
CA GLY A 125 -5.40 9.76 12.49
C GLY A 125 -6.12 11.11 12.49
N LEU A 126 -7.13 11.19 11.62
CA LEU A 126 -7.81 12.43 11.22
C LEU A 126 -8.46 13.21 12.37
N MET A 127 -8.81 12.54 13.47
CA MET A 127 -9.62 13.14 14.54
C MET A 127 -8.81 13.52 15.79
N GLY A 128 -7.59 13.00 15.96
CA GLY A 128 -6.91 13.00 17.26
C GLY A 128 -5.63 13.83 17.36
N ASN A 129 -5.05 14.27 16.25
CA ASN A 129 -3.80 15.03 16.26
C ASN A 129 -4.07 16.52 16.51
N GLU A 130 -3.19 17.19 17.26
CA GLU A 130 -3.28 18.63 17.53
C GLU A 130 -2.97 19.42 16.26
N ILE A 131 -3.81 20.37 15.87
CA ILE A 131 -3.53 21.28 14.75
C ILE A 131 -2.67 22.44 15.26
N ILE A 132 -1.45 22.54 14.75
CA ILE A 132 -0.48 23.61 15.06
C ILE A 132 -0.69 24.81 14.14
N GLN A 133 -0.98 24.54 12.87
CA GLN A 133 -1.29 25.56 11.88
C GLN A 133 -2.40 25.07 10.97
N TYR A 134 -3.46 25.85 10.88
CA TYR A 134 -4.62 25.56 10.03
C TYR A 134 -4.42 26.14 8.63
N ASN A 135 -4.89 25.44 7.61
CA ASN A 135 -4.92 25.85 6.21
C ASN A 135 -3.60 26.43 5.68
N ILE A 136 -2.59 25.57 5.63
CA ILE A 136 -1.27 25.91 5.12
C ILE A 136 -1.27 26.01 3.60
N ASP A 137 -0.38 26.85 3.06
CA ASP A 137 -0.12 26.86 1.63
C ASP A 137 0.58 25.55 1.23
N ARG A 138 -0.10 24.78 0.39
CA ARG A 138 0.35 23.47 -0.08
C ARG A 138 1.45 23.56 -1.14
N LYS A 139 1.70 24.75 -1.67
CA LYS A 139 2.76 25.02 -2.65
C LYS A 139 3.95 25.74 -1.99
N ASP A 140 3.91 25.99 -0.67
CA ASP A 140 5.04 26.60 0.06
C ASP A 140 6.22 25.60 0.16
N PRO A 141 7.36 25.89 -0.50
CA PRO A 141 8.53 25.03 -0.45
C PRO A 141 9.09 24.88 0.97
N ASN A 142 8.96 25.90 1.83
CA ASN A 142 9.47 25.83 3.20
C ASN A 142 8.70 24.78 4.01
N ILE A 143 7.39 24.70 3.82
CA ILE A 143 6.53 23.74 4.50
C ILE A 143 6.79 22.33 3.97
N LEU A 144 6.73 22.13 2.65
CA LEU A 144 6.87 20.81 2.05
C LEU A 144 8.26 20.19 2.27
N ASN A 145 9.32 21.00 2.28
CA ASN A 145 10.67 20.52 2.55
C ASN A 145 10.95 20.27 4.05
N SER A 146 10.19 20.90 4.96
CA SER A 146 10.44 20.80 6.40
C SER A 146 9.67 19.65 7.07
N TYR A 147 8.50 19.27 6.54
CA TYR A 147 7.58 18.36 7.23
C TYR A 147 7.16 17.19 6.35
N GLU A 148 7.08 15.99 6.94
CA GLU A 148 6.53 14.80 6.27
C GLU A 148 5.00 14.87 6.18
N ILE A 149 4.42 14.22 5.18
CA ILE A 149 2.96 14.07 5.07
C ILE A 149 2.54 12.89 5.95
N VAL A 150 1.41 13.03 6.65
CA VAL A 150 0.80 11.93 7.41
C VAL A 150 0.46 10.78 6.47
N GLY A 151 0.84 9.57 6.88
CA GLY A 151 0.63 8.35 6.11
C GLY A 151 1.82 7.40 6.25
N TYR A 152 1.52 6.10 6.11
CA TYR A 152 2.56 5.09 6.09
C TYR A 152 3.15 5.01 4.68
N ASN A 153 4.46 5.13 4.57
CA ASN A 153 5.15 4.81 3.34
C ASN A 153 5.10 3.28 3.15
N THR A 154 4.54 2.84 2.02
CA THR A 154 4.39 1.41 1.68
C THR A 154 4.52 1.20 0.17
N GLY A 155 4.72 -0.05 -0.23
CA GLY A 155 4.64 -0.44 -1.63
C GLY A 155 5.76 0.14 -2.49
N TYR A 156 5.49 0.15 -3.79
CA TYR A 156 6.41 0.62 -4.81
C TYR A 156 6.69 2.12 -4.70
N GLU A 157 5.71 2.95 -4.33
CA GLU A 157 5.93 4.38 -4.12
C GLU A 157 7.02 4.67 -3.09
N PHE A 158 7.06 3.89 -2.01
CA PHE A 158 8.12 4.06 -1.02
C PHE A 158 9.50 3.63 -1.54
N VAL A 159 9.58 2.53 -2.30
CA VAL A 159 10.85 2.07 -2.88
C VAL A 159 11.33 3.08 -3.93
N ARG A 160 10.42 3.57 -4.76
CA ARG A 160 10.66 4.63 -5.74
C ARG A 160 11.22 5.87 -5.06
N ARG A 161 10.58 6.33 -3.99
CA ARG A 161 11.03 7.45 -3.16
C ARG A 161 12.49 7.29 -2.72
N LEU A 162 12.85 6.12 -2.20
CA LEU A 162 14.22 5.85 -1.75
C LEU A 162 15.23 5.85 -2.90
N ILE A 163 14.91 5.20 -4.02
CA ILE A 163 15.76 5.17 -5.22
C ILE A 163 16.03 6.58 -5.72
N LEU A 164 14.96 7.35 -5.93
CA LEU A 164 15.08 8.73 -6.42
C LEU A 164 15.87 9.60 -5.46
N SER A 165 15.66 9.43 -4.15
CA SER A 165 16.40 10.18 -3.15
C SER A 165 17.91 9.92 -3.26
N ILE A 166 18.31 8.65 -3.37
CA ILE A 166 19.73 8.24 -3.50
C ILE A 166 20.34 8.80 -4.78
N GLU A 167 19.67 8.57 -5.92
CA GLU A 167 20.14 8.99 -7.24
C GLU A 167 20.31 10.51 -7.35
N ASN A 168 19.50 11.27 -6.61
CA ASN A 168 19.55 12.74 -6.61
C ASN A 168 20.33 13.31 -5.41
N GLY A 169 20.85 12.48 -4.50
CA GLY A 169 21.59 12.92 -3.33
C GLY A 169 20.82 13.81 -2.35
N ARG A 170 19.47 13.79 -2.38
CA ARG A 170 18.60 14.54 -1.47
C ARG A 170 17.38 13.72 -1.07
N TRP A 171 16.77 14.03 0.09
CA TRP A 171 15.52 13.40 0.50
C TRP A 171 14.36 13.88 -0.37
N ILE A 172 13.79 13.00 -1.18
CA ILE A 172 12.71 13.29 -2.11
C ILE A 172 11.43 12.62 -1.63
N ASP A 173 10.30 13.25 -1.89
CA ASP A 173 8.96 12.66 -1.87
C ASP A 173 8.27 13.06 -3.18
N PRO A 174 8.07 12.12 -4.12
CA PRO A 174 7.50 12.45 -5.43
C PRO A 174 6.14 13.16 -5.35
N LEU A 175 5.32 12.82 -4.35
CA LEU A 175 4.03 13.48 -4.15
C LEU A 175 4.20 14.94 -3.75
N LYS A 176 5.21 15.27 -2.94
CA LYS A 176 5.51 16.67 -2.60
C LYS A 176 6.08 17.44 -3.78
N GLU A 177 6.94 16.81 -4.58
CA GLU A 177 7.50 17.41 -5.80
C GLU A 177 6.41 17.71 -6.82
N GLN A 178 5.48 16.77 -7.04
CA GLN A 178 4.32 16.99 -7.89
C GLN A 178 3.46 18.15 -7.40
N ARG A 179 3.25 18.31 -6.08
CA ARG A 179 2.50 19.44 -5.51
C ARG A 179 3.21 20.78 -5.70
N LEU A 180 4.54 20.81 -5.60
CA LEU A 180 5.34 22.02 -5.81
C LEU A 180 5.36 22.45 -7.27
N LEU A 181 5.57 21.51 -8.19
CA LEU A 181 5.86 21.80 -9.59
C LEU A 181 4.63 21.66 -10.49
N GLY A 182 3.57 21.00 -10.03
CA GLY A 182 2.40 20.65 -10.82
C GLY A 182 2.60 19.41 -11.70
N LEU A 183 3.77 18.79 -11.67
CA LEU A 183 4.07 17.54 -12.39
C LEU A 183 5.12 16.69 -11.67
N ASP A 184 5.00 15.37 -11.82
CA ASP A 184 6.02 14.42 -11.39
C ASP A 184 7.09 14.30 -12.48
N ASN A 185 8.27 14.86 -12.23
CA ASN A 185 9.41 14.90 -13.14
C ASN A 185 10.36 13.70 -13.00
N TYR A 186 10.01 12.72 -12.17
CA TYR A 186 10.89 11.60 -11.86
C TYR A 186 10.49 10.33 -12.61
N PRO A 187 11.46 9.48 -13.00
CA PRO A 187 11.18 8.21 -13.66
C PRO A 187 10.53 7.21 -12.69
N LEU A 188 10.32 5.98 -13.16
CA LEU A 188 9.80 4.86 -12.37
C LEU A 188 8.36 5.10 -11.90
N GLN A 189 7.54 5.71 -12.76
CA GLN A 189 6.17 6.11 -12.43
C GLN A 189 5.21 4.92 -12.37
N THR A 190 5.59 3.82 -13.01
CA THR A 190 4.82 2.58 -13.04
C THR A 190 5.58 1.44 -12.38
N VAL A 191 4.83 0.45 -11.88
CA VAL A 191 5.41 -0.77 -11.29
C VAL A 191 6.21 -1.55 -12.34
N GLU A 192 5.76 -1.55 -13.59
CA GLU A 192 6.44 -2.17 -14.72
C GLU A 192 7.80 -1.50 -15.00
N GLU A 193 7.88 -0.18 -15.00
CA GLU A 193 9.15 0.56 -15.11
C GLU A 193 10.10 0.20 -13.96
N MET A 194 9.57 0.11 -12.74
CA MET A 194 10.35 -0.29 -11.57
C MET A 194 10.92 -1.69 -11.73
N TRP A 195 10.13 -2.66 -12.18
CA TRP A 195 10.62 -4.02 -12.43
C TRP A 195 11.66 -4.07 -13.54
N GLN A 196 11.47 -3.33 -14.64
CA GLN A 196 12.46 -3.21 -15.71
C GLN A 196 13.77 -2.57 -15.21
N ALA A 197 13.68 -1.67 -14.23
CA ALA A 197 14.82 -1.07 -13.56
C ALA A 197 15.44 -1.96 -12.46
N GLY A 198 15.03 -3.23 -12.36
CA GLY A 198 15.59 -4.19 -11.41
C GLY A 198 15.03 -4.09 -9.99
N VAL A 199 13.92 -3.37 -9.77
CA VAL A 199 13.27 -3.32 -8.45
C VAL A 199 12.65 -4.69 -8.13
N PRO A 200 12.95 -5.28 -6.95
CA PRO A 200 12.34 -6.55 -6.56
C PRO A 200 10.83 -6.47 -6.46
N LYS A 201 10.19 -7.61 -6.70
CA LYS A 201 8.74 -7.72 -6.59
C LYS A 201 8.32 -7.81 -5.13
N TYR A 202 7.99 -6.68 -4.51
CA TYR A 202 7.45 -6.64 -3.14
C TYR A 202 5.94 -6.91 -3.14
N GLY A 203 5.45 -7.62 -2.13
CA GLY A 203 4.03 -7.95 -1.99
C GLY A 203 3.50 -8.96 -3.00
N VAL A 204 4.29 -9.28 -4.02
CA VAL A 204 4.16 -10.48 -4.84
C VAL A 204 4.85 -11.58 -4.04
N GLU A 205 4.10 -12.36 -3.27
CA GLU A 205 4.69 -13.58 -2.70
C GLU A 205 5.36 -14.38 -3.84
N ASP A 206 6.55 -14.93 -3.57
CA ASP A 206 7.16 -16.01 -4.35
C ASP A 206 6.16 -17.18 -4.46
N LYS A 207 5.20 -17.04 -5.37
CA LYS A 207 4.41 -18.12 -5.95
C LYS A 207 4.97 -18.46 -7.34
N ASP A 208 6.06 -17.82 -7.77
CA ASP A 208 6.66 -18.03 -9.09
C ASP A 208 7.68 -19.18 -9.12
N GLU A 209 8.38 -19.51 -8.02
CA GLU A 209 9.24 -20.72 -7.99
C GLU A 209 8.45 -22.04 -7.93
N THR A 210 7.20 -22.01 -7.44
CA THR A 210 6.27 -23.16 -7.55
C THR A 210 5.49 -23.18 -8.87
N ARG A 211 5.55 -22.12 -9.69
CA ARG A 211 4.84 -22.02 -10.99
C ARG A 211 5.60 -22.53 -12.19
N GLN A 212 6.90 -22.84 -12.08
CA GLN A 212 7.60 -23.52 -13.19
C GLN A 212 7.19 -25.00 -13.36
N LYS A 213 6.29 -25.50 -12.50
CA LYS A 213 5.59 -26.76 -12.73
C LYS A 213 4.10 -26.56 -12.50
N GLU A 214 3.42 -25.88 -13.41
CA GLU A 214 2.07 -26.26 -13.86
C GLU A 214 1.62 -25.31 -14.96
N ASN A 215 1.73 -25.82 -16.19
CA ASN A 215 0.95 -25.56 -17.40
C ASN A 215 -0.03 -24.38 -17.38
N GLY A 216 0.11 -23.49 -18.37
CA GLY A 216 -0.58 -22.21 -18.47
C GLY A 216 -2.08 -22.22 -18.13
N VAL A 217 -2.49 -21.28 -17.28
CA VAL A 217 -3.90 -20.98 -17.00
C VAL A 217 -4.07 -19.48 -16.77
N THR A 218 -5.15 -18.96 -17.35
CA THR A 218 -5.66 -17.59 -17.41
C THR A 218 -5.81 -16.93 -16.03
N LYS A 219 -5.38 -15.67 -15.90
CA LYS A 219 -5.59 -14.79 -14.74
C LYS A 219 -7.08 -14.45 -14.61
N ILE A 220 -7.72 -14.71 -13.46
CA ILE A 220 -9.06 -14.16 -13.17
C ILE A 220 -8.92 -12.67 -12.89
N ASN A 221 -9.59 -11.84 -13.69
CA ASN A 221 -9.70 -10.41 -13.44
C ASN A 221 -11.03 -10.13 -12.74
N TYR A 222 -11.03 -9.29 -11.70
CA TYR A 222 -12.19 -9.07 -10.84
C TYR A 222 -12.88 -7.76 -11.17
N LEU A 223 -14.19 -7.82 -11.40
CA LEU A 223 -15.09 -6.67 -11.52
C LEU A 223 -14.60 -5.58 -12.47
N ILE A 224 -13.99 -5.97 -13.60
CA ILE A 224 -13.30 -5.04 -14.53
C ILE A 224 -14.21 -3.88 -14.93
N GLU A 225 -15.46 -4.19 -15.30
CA GLU A 225 -16.40 -3.18 -15.79
C GLU A 225 -16.80 -2.19 -14.69
N MET A 226 -16.98 -2.66 -13.45
CA MET A 226 -17.29 -1.79 -12.32
C MET A 226 -16.12 -0.88 -11.94
N TYR A 227 -14.86 -1.37 -12.00
CA TYR A 227 -13.70 -0.50 -11.75
C TYR A 227 -13.45 0.52 -12.85
N ASN A 228 -13.91 0.26 -14.07
CA ASN A 228 -13.73 1.15 -15.21
C ASN A 228 -14.88 2.16 -15.39
N ASP A 229 -15.96 2.00 -14.62
CA ASP A 229 -17.14 2.88 -14.69
C ASP A 229 -17.20 3.78 -13.43
N PRO A 230 -17.01 5.11 -13.60
CA PRO A 230 -17.08 6.06 -12.51
C PRO A 230 -18.42 6.11 -11.75
N PHE A 231 -19.49 5.52 -12.31
CA PHE A 231 -20.77 5.38 -11.62
C PHE A 231 -20.66 4.49 -10.38
N TYR A 232 -19.65 3.61 -10.30
CA TYR A 232 -19.41 2.76 -9.14
C TYR A 232 -18.21 3.27 -8.32
N PRO A 233 -18.43 3.77 -7.11
CA PRO A 233 -17.34 4.18 -6.23
C PRO A 233 -16.40 3.01 -5.93
N GLU A 234 -15.09 3.18 -6.16
CA GLU A 234 -14.08 2.10 -6.02
C GLU A 234 -14.15 1.39 -4.66
N PHE A 235 -14.43 2.14 -3.59
CA PHE A 235 -14.52 1.57 -2.25
C PHE A 235 -15.72 0.62 -2.07
N LEU A 236 -16.81 0.82 -2.82
CA LEU A 236 -17.96 -0.09 -2.86
C LEU A 236 -17.68 -1.29 -3.76
N VAL A 237 -17.04 -1.07 -4.91
CA VAL A 237 -16.55 -2.15 -5.79
C VAL A 237 -15.57 -3.06 -5.03
N ASP A 238 -14.71 -2.50 -4.19
CA ASP A 238 -13.80 -3.24 -3.31
C ASP A 238 -14.54 -4.12 -2.29
N LYS A 239 -15.69 -3.67 -1.78
CA LYS A 239 -16.53 -4.48 -0.88
C LYS A 239 -17.14 -5.67 -1.61
N VAL A 240 -17.69 -5.45 -2.80
CA VAL A 240 -18.20 -6.54 -3.67
C VAL A 240 -17.09 -7.54 -3.98
N LYS A 241 -15.90 -7.05 -4.37
CA LYS A 241 -14.73 -7.90 -4.64
C LYS A 241 -14.31 -8.69 -3.41
N LYS A 242 -14.36 -8.10 -2.23
CA LYS A 242 -14.05 -8.78 -0.97
C LYS A 242 -15.02 -9.93 -0.70
N CYS A 243 -16.32 -9.76 -1.00
CA CYS A 243 -17.30 -10.85 -0.92
C CYS A 243 -16.90 -12.03 -1.81
N ILE A 244 -16.52 -11.76 -3.07
CA ILE A 244 -16.08 -12.80 -4.02
C ILE A 244 -14.77 -13.47 -3.57
N LEU A 245 -13.80 -12.69 -3.08
CA LEU A 245 -12.54 -13.23 -2.57
C LEU A 245 -12.73 -14.15 -1.36
N CYS A 246 -13.75 -13.91 -0.52
CA CYS A 246 -14.09 -14.83 0.57
C CYS A 246 -14.49 -16.22 0.06
N VAL A 247 -15.19 -16.30 -1.09
CA VAL A 247 -15.53 -17.58 -1.74
C VAL A 247 -14.27 -18.24 -2.31
N VAL A 248 -13.42 -17.48 -2.99
CA VAL A 248 -12.16 -17.98 -3.54
C VAL A 248 -11.27 -18.57 -2.45
N GLN A 249 -11.06 -17.84 -1.36
CA GLN A 249 -10.29 -18.31 -0.19
C GLN A 249 -10.91 -19.55 0.46
N PHE A 250 -12.22 -19.72 0.38
CA PHE A 250 -12.91 -20.92 0.85
C PHE A 250 -12.60 -22.11 -0.08
N ILE A 251 -12.76 -21.95 -1.40
CA ILE A 251 -12.46 -22.99 -2.39
C ILE A 251 -10.99 -23.45 -2.30
N GLU A 252 -10.06 -22.51 -2.11
CA GLU A 252 -8.62 -22.79 -2.05
C GLU A 252 -8.20 -23.68 -0.88
N LYS A 253 -9.01 -23.76 0.19
CA LYS A 253 -8.72 -24.62 1.35
C LYS A 253 -8.87 -26.11 1.07
N ARG A 254 -9.38 -26.49 -0.11
CA ARG A 254 -9.61 -27.87 -0.63
C ARG A 254 -10.51 -28.72 0.29
N ASN A 255 -11.03 -29.86 -0.21
CA ASN A 255 -11.95 -30.78 0.50
C ASN A 255 -13.37 -30.23 0.77
N HIS A 256 -13.90 -29.38 -0.11
CA HIS A 256 -15.28 -28.91 -0.06
C HIS A 256 -16.13 -29.65 -1.09
N ASP A 257 -17.32 -30.10 -0.69
CA ASP A 257 -18.32 -30.60 -1.61
C ASP A 257 -19.06 -29.43 -2.29
N VAL A 258 -19.73 -29.73 -3.41
CA VAL A 258 -20.46 -28.74 -4.22
C VAL A 258 -21.51 -27.98 -3.38
N ASN A 259 -22.16 -28.64 -2.42
CA ASN A 259 -23.17 -28.03 -1.57
C ASN A 259 -22.58 -26.98 -0.62
N LYS A 260 -21.40 -27.23 -0.05
CA LYS A 260 -20.69 -26.25 0.78
C LYS A 260 -20.19 -25.06 -0.02
N ILE A 261 -19.76 -25.30 -1.26
CA ILE A 261 -19.36 -24.22 -2.17
C ILE A 261 -20.58 -23.37 -2.52
N GLN A 262 -21.71 -24.00 -2.87
CA GLN A 262 -22.97 -23.30 -3.13
C GLN A 262 -23.42 -22.48 -1.91
N SER A 263 -23.42 -23.06 -0.70
CA SER A 263 -23.76 -22.33 0.52
C SER A 263 -22.86 -21.11 0.74
N LYS A 264 -21.59 -21.17 0.30
CA LYS A 264 -20.66 -20.04 0.41
C LYS A 264 -20.90 -18.98 -0.66
N LEU A 265 -21.35 -19.37 -1.84
CA LEU A 265 -21.80 -18.48 -2.91
C LEU A 265 -23.12 -17.78 -2.53
N ASP A 266 -24.03 -18.49 -1.85
CA ASP A 266 -25.25 -17.92 -1.29
C ASP A 266 -24.93 -16.82 -0.25
N GLU A 267 -24.05 -17.12 0.71
CA GLU A 267 -23.57 -16.13 1.70
C GLU A 267 -22.93 -14.91 1.03
N MET A 268 -22.14 -15.11 -0.02
CA MET A 268 -21.55 -14.02 -0.79
C MET A 268 -22.61 -13.16 -1.46
N THR A 269 -23.62 -13.79 -2.08
CA THR A 269 -24.66 -13.11 -2.83
C THR A 269 -25.55 -12.28 -1.91
N ILE A 270 -25.94 -12.84 -0.75
CA ILE A 270 -26.69 -12.11 0.29
C ILE A 270 -25.89 -10.91 0.79
N ALA A 271 -24.59 -11.09 1.08
CA ALA A 271 -23.74 -10.00 1.53
C ALA A 271 -23.53 -8.91 0.46
N ILE A 272 -23.72 -9.22 -0.83
CA ILE A 272 -23.72 -8.23 -1.91
C ILE A 272 -25.07 -7.50 -1.97
N ASN A 273 -26.19 -8.20 -1.80
CA ASN A 273 -27.52 -7.55 -1.72
C ASN A 273 -27.58 -6.54 -0.57
N ASP A 274 -27.00 -6.87 0.60
CA ASP A 274 -26.92 -5.97 1.76
C ASP A 274 -26.15 -4.66 1.47
N LEU A 275 -25.37 -4.60 0.38
CA LEU A 275 -24.68 -3.38 -0.03
C LEU A 275 -25.57 -2.44 -0.84
N ALA A 276 -26.72 -2.87 -1.36
CA ALA A 276 -27.57 -2.07 -2.25
C ALA A 276 -27.94 -0.70 -1.66
N ASP A 277 -28.36 -0.66 -0.39
CA ASP A 277 -28.66 0.59 0.34
C ASP A 277 -27.44 1.54 0.42
N GLU A 278 -26.23 0.98 0.55
CA GLU A 278 -25.00 1.76 0.60
C GLU A 278 -24.59 2.27 -0.78
N PHE A 279 -24.85 1.51 -1.84
CA PHE A 279 -24.72 2.01 -3.21
C PHE A 279 -25.66 3.18 -3.44
N GLU A 280 -26.94 3.07 -3.06
CA GLU A 280 -27.93 4.15 -3.22
C GLU A 280 -27.53 5.42 -2.46
N GLN A 281 -27.07 5.29 -1.23
CA GLN A 281 -26.55 6.40 -0.42
C GLN A 281 -25.36 7.11 -1.06
N ASN A 282 -24.64 6.44 -1.96
CA ASN A 282 -23.50 6.99 -2.70
C ASN A 282 -23.83 7.33 -4.15
N SER A 283 -25.13 7.54 -4.47
CA SER A 283 -25.60 7.86 -5.83
C SER A 283 -25.17 6.82 -6.88
N SER A 284 -25.11 5.56 -6.45
CA SER A 284 -24.78 4.38 -7.27
C SER A 284 -25.86 3.31 -7.06
N GLU A 285 -25.84 2.22 -7.81
CA GLU A 285 -26.84 1.15 -7.68
C GLU A 285 -26.27 -0.17 -8.20
N ILE A 286 -26.69 -1.33 -7.67
CA ILE A 286 -26.32 -2.63 -8.24
C ILE A 286 -27.23 -2.94 -9.44
N GLU A 287 -27.07 -2.14 -10.50
CA GLU A 287 -27.82 -2.22 -11.76
C GLU A 287 -27.13 -3.13 -12.80
N THR A 288 -27.56 -3.08 -14.06
CA THR A 288 -27.15 -4.02 -15.12
C THR A 288 -25.63 -4.23 -15.24
N VAL A 289 -24.81 -3.17 -15.26
CA VAL A 289 -23.35 -3.31 -15.40
C VAL A 289 -22.71 -3.97 -14.17
N ALA A 290 -23.15 -3.60 -12.96
CA ALA A 290 -22.69 -4.27 -11.74
C ALA A 290 -23.07 -5.76 -11.74
N ARG A 291 -24.29 -6.09 -12.14
CA ARG A 291 -24.83 -7.46 -12.20
C ARG A 291 -24.03 -8.33 -13.18
N GLU A 292 -23.78 -7.82 -14.39
CA GLU A 292 -23.00 -8.51 -15.42
C GLU A 292 -21.54 -8.70 -15.00
N SER A 293 -20.92 -7.66 -14.44
CA SER A 293 -19.54 -7.69 -13.94
C SER A 293 -19.33 -8.70 -12.80
N ILE A 294 -20.29 -8.79 -11.87
CA ILE A 294 -20.28 -9.78 -10.78
C ILE A 294 -20.47 -11.19 -11.35
N ALA A 295 -21.46 -11.40 -12.22
CA ALA A 295 -21.72 -12.70 -12.85
C ALA A 295 -20.51 -13.20 -13.64
N ALA A 296 -19.91 -12.36 -14.49
CA ALA A 296 -18.71 -12.69 -15.27
C ALA A 296 -17.51 -13.05 -14.38
N THR A 297 -17.35 -12.34 -13.25
CA THR A 297 -16.30 -12.64 -12.28
C THR A 297 -16.54 -13.99 -11.58
N VAL A 298 -17.77 -14.27 -11.15
CA VAL A 298 -18.14 -15.53 -10.50
C VAL A 298 -18.00 -16.71 -11.46
N GLU A 299 -18.45 -16.56 -12.71
CA GLU A 299 -18.28 -17.56 -13.76
C GLU A 299 -16.78 -17.86 -13.98
N SER A 300 -15.95 -16.82 -14.09
CA SER A 300 -14.49 -16.98 -14.24
C SER A 300 -13.87 -17.76 -13.08
N VAL A 301 -14.34 -17.51 -11.84
CA VAL A 301 -13.91 -18.26 -10.65
C VAL A 301 -14.33 -19.73 -10.75
N LEU A 302 -15.58 -20.03 -11.06
CA LEU A 302 -16.10 -21.40 -11.17
C LEU A 302 -15.35 -22.18 -12.26
N GLN A 303 -15.13 -21.58 -13.42
CA GLN A 303 -14.38 -22.18 -14.53
C GLN A 303 -12.91 -22.46 -14.14
N TYR A 304 -12.24 -21.49 -13.48
CA TYR A 304 -10.85 -21.63 -13.07
C TYR A 304 -10.65 -22.78 -12.08
N TYR A 305 -11.54 -22.92 -11.08
CA TYR A 305 -11.48 -24.00 -10.10
C TYR A 305 -12.18 -25.29 -10.57
N LYS A 306 -12.70 -25.31 -11.81
CA LYS A 306 -13.40 -26.46 -12.42
C LYS A 306 -14.58 -26.95 -11.58
N ILE A 307 -15.35 -26.01 -11.05
CA ILE A 307 -16.53 -26.26 -10.23
C ILE A 307 -17.74 -26.34 -11.15
N ASN A 308 -18.47 -27.46 -11.11
CA ASN A 308 -19.65 -27.69 -11.94
C ASN A 308 -20.91 -27.13 -11.26
N ILE A 309 -20.99 -25.80 -11.17
CA ILE A 309 -22.15 -25.03 -10.73
C ILE A 309 -22.43 -24.01 -11.84
N ASP A 310 -23.69 -23.86 -12.25
CA ASP A 310 -24.08 -22.84 -13.21
C ASP A 310 -24.06 -21.45 -12.55
N VAL A 311 -23.73 -20.39 -13.29
CA VAL A 311 -23.67 -19.04 -12.72
C VAL A 311 -25.03 -18.58 -12.18
N GLU A 312 -26.14 -19.01 -12.77
CA GLU A 312 -27.48 -18.72 -12.30
C GLU A 312 -27.77 -19.39 -10.95
N ASP A 313 -27.29 -20.62 -10.76
CA ASP A 313 -27.38 -21.33 -9.49
C ASP A 313 -26.44 -20.71 -8.45
N ALA A 314 -25.23 -20.33 -8.84
CA ALA A 314 -24.25 -19.69 -7.97
C ALA A 314 -24.76 -18.34 -7.40
N LEU A 315 -25.53 -17.61 -8.20
CA LEU A 315 -26.13 -16.32 -7.83
C LEU A 315 -27.64 -16.44 -7.59
N ARG A 316 -28.12 -17.58 -7.08
CA ARG A 316 -29.56 -17.81 -6.86
C ARG A 316 -30.19 -16.93 -5.79
N GLU A 317 -29.40 -16.51 -4.79
CA GLU A 317 -29.86 -15.64 -3.70
C GLU A 317 -29.79 -14.16 -4.08
N ARG A 318 -29.58 -13.83 -5.35
CA ARG A 318 -29.53 -12.45 -5.80
C ARG A 318 -30.89 -11.79 -5.62
N ASP A 319 -30.88 -10.65 -4.95
CA ASP A 319 -32.06 -9.82 -4.70
C ASP A 319 -31.77 -8.36 -5.08
N TRP A 320 -30.65 -8.15 -5.79
CA TRP A 320 -29.94 -6.89 -5.99
C TRP A 320 -30.82 -5.65 -6.04
#